data_AF-A0A7W1Q2W0-F1
#
_entry.id   AF-A0A7W1Q2W0-F1
#
_cell.length_a   1.000
_cell.length_b   1.000
_cell.length_c   1.000
_cell.angle_alpha   90.00
_cell.angle_beta   90.00
_cell.angle_gamma   90.00
#
_symmetry.space_group_name_H-M   'P 1'
#
loop_
_entity.id
_entity.type
_entity.pdbx_description
1 polymer ?
#
loop_
_entity_poly.entity_id
_entity_poly.type
_entity_poly.pdbx_seq_one_letter_code
_entity_poly.pdbx_strand_id
1 'polypeptide(L)' 'LNRGGDRALNRALHTIATTRMRSCPTTQAYMARRTAEGKNPKEIRRCLKRYIARQLYRTLTTSMTRTTETS' A
#
# COMPACT_ATOMS: atom_id res chain seq x y z
N LEU A 1 9.28 0.50 11.13
CA LEU A 1 8.47 1.70 10.84
C LEU A 1 9.16 2.81 11.62
N ASN A 2 10.05 3.57 10.98
CA ASN A 2 10.82 4.61 11.65
C ASN A 2 9.86 5.66 12.22
N ARG A 3 9.94 5.91 13.54
CA ARG A 3 9.00 6.78 14.27
C ARG A 3 9.14 8.26 13.90
N GLY A 4 10.26 8.67 13.29
CA GLY A 4 10.48 10.01 12.73
C GLY A 4 10.19 10.16 11.23
N GLY A 5 9.69 9.10 10.57
CA GLY A 5 9.61 9.04 9.10
C GLY A 5 8.63 10.01 8.45
N ASP A 6 8.81 10.20 7.14
CA ASP A 6 8.02 11.09 6.26
C ASP A 6 6.51 11.03 6.55
N ARG A 7 6.00 12.07 7.20
CA ARG A 7 4.59 12.18 7.61
C ARG A 7 3.66 12.34 6.42
N ALA A 8 4.12 13.00 5.35
CA ALA A 8 3.32 13.19 4.14
C ALA A 8 3.11 11.86 3.42
N LEU A 9 4.16 11.07 3.25
CA LEU A 9 4.08 9.73 2.69
C LEU A 9 3.17 8.82 3.54
N ASN A 10 3.36 8.83 4.87
CA ASN A 10 2.53 8.02 5.75
C ASN A 10 1.04 8.41 5.70
N ARG A 11 0.73 9.70 5.55
CA ARG A 11 -0.64 10.21 5.35
C ARG A 11 -1.19 9.75 4.01
N ALA A 12 -0.44 9.89 2.92
CA ALA A 12 -0.85 9.44 1.59
C ALA A 12 -1.15 7.93 1.56
N LEU A 13 -0.27 7.11 2.13
CA LEU A 13 -0.48 5.67 2.27
C LEU A 13 -1.73 5.35 3.10
N HIS A 14 -2.01 6.14 4.13
CA HIS A 14 -3.22 5.96 4.92
C HIS A 14 -4.47 6.27 4.11
N THR A 15 -4.50 7.39 3.40
CA THR A 15 -5.63 7.81 2.56
C THR A 15 -5.90 6.77 1.47
N ILE A 16 -4.87 6.34 0.72
CA ILE A 16 -5.01 5.32 -0.32
C ILE A 16 -5.55 4.01 0.25
N ALA A 17 -5.04 3.58 1.41
CA ALA A 17 -5.53 2.37 2.06
C ALA A 17 -7.02 2.50 2.43
N THR A 18 -7.43 3.62 3.01
CA THR A 18 -8.84 3.87 3.38
C THR A 18 -9.75 3.89 2.16
N THR A 19 -9.35 4.58 1.08
CA THR A 19 -10.12 4.61 -0.17
C THR A 19 -10.25 3.21 -0.76
N ARG A 20 -9.16 2.45 -0.87
CA ARG A 20 -9.18 1.09 -1.42
C ARG A 20 -10.02 0.13 -0.60
N MET A 21 -10.01 0.24 0.73
CA MET A 21 -10.86 -0.58 1.59
C MET A 21 -12.36 -0.33 1.33
N ARG A 22 -12.73 0.90 0.93
CA ARG A 22 -14.13 1.25 0.65
C ARG A 22 -14.56 0.92 -0.78
N SER A 23 -13.74 1.25 -1.78
CA SER A 23 -14.16 1.23 -3.19
C SER A 23 -13.52 0.17 -4.06
N CYS A 24 -12.54 -0.60 -3.58
CA CYS A 24 -11.78 -1.53 -4.40
C CYS A 24 -12.11 -3.00 -4.05
N PRO A 25 -12.85 -3.73 -4.92
CA PRO A 25 -13.23 -5.12 -4.68
C PRO A 25 -12.04 -6.05 -4.43
N THR A 26 -10.91 -5.82 -5.10
CA THR A 26 -9.68 -6.62 -4.90
C THR A 26 -9.10 -6.46 -3.50
N THR A 27 -9.22 -5.26 -2.92
CA THR A 27 -8.77 -5.01 -1.55
C THR A 27 -9.72 -5.63 -0.53
N GLN A 28 -11.04 -5.62 -0.81
CA GLN A 28 -12.02 -6.31 0.03
C GLN A 28 -11.80 -7.83 0.03
N ALA A 29 -11.60 -8.45 -1.15
CA ALA A 29 -11.26 -9.87 -1.26
C ALA A 29 -9.95 -10.21 -0.53
N TYR A 30 -8.93 -9.35 -0.63
CA TYR A 30 -7.70 -9.51 0.14
C TYR A 30 -7.94 -9.45 1.65
N MET A 31 -8.78 -8.52 2.12
CA MET A 31 -9.13 -8.42 3.53
C MET A 31 -9.88 -9.68 3.99
N ALA A 32 -10.89 -10.13 3.24
CA ALA A 32 -11.65 -11.34 3.55
C ALA A 32 -10.74 -12.57 3.68
N ARG A 33 -9.82 -12.77 2.71
CA ARG A 33 -8.82 -13.84 2.78
C ARG A 33 -7.95 -13.75 4.03
N ARG A 34 -7.49 -12.55 4.39
CA ARG A 34 -6.62 -12.35 5.56
C ARG A 34 -7.35 -12.48 6.88
N THR A 35 -8.64 -12.15 6.91
CA THR A 35 -9.53 -12.42 8.05
C THR A 35 -9.73 -13.92 8.21
N ALA A 36 -9.92 -14.67 7.11
CA ALA A 36 -10.02 -16.12 7.13
C ALA A 36 -8.72 -16.82 7.60
N GLU A 37 -7.56 -16.21 7.34
CA GLU A 37 -6.26 -16.62 7.90
C GLU A 37 -6.10 -16.31 9.41
N GLY A 38 -7.13 -15.78 10.08
CA GLY A 38 -7.11 -15.47 11.51
C GLY A 38 -6.39 -14.16 11.88
N LYS A 39 -6.10 -13.29 10.90
CA LYS A 39 -5.39 -12.03 11.19
C LYS A 39 -6.31 -10.97 11.77
N ASN A 40 -5.78 -10.24 12.74
CA ASN A 40 -6.52 -9.14 13.33
C ASN A 40 -6.60 -7.94 12.37
N PRO A 41 -7.68 -7.13 12.40
CA PRO A 41 -7.86 -6.00 11.48
C PRO A 41 -6.69 -5.01 11.44
N LYS A 42 -6.01 -4.80 12.57
CA LYS A 42 -4.81 -3.96 12.67
C LYS A 42 -3.65 -4.52 11.84
N GLU A 43 -3.46 -5.83 11.85
CA GLU A 43 -2.42 -6.53 11.09
C GLU A 43 -2.73 -6.53 9.59
N ILE A 44 -3.99 -6.74 9.23
CA ILE A 44 -4.48 -6.65 7.85
C ILE A 44 -4.19 -5.26 7.29
N ARG A 45 -4.56 -4.20 8.03
CA ARG A 45 -4.30 -2.81 7.62
C ARG A 45 -2.81 -2.52 7.49
N ARG A 46 -1.96 -3.05 8.38
CA ARG A 46 -0.50 -2.93 8.29
C ARG A 46 0.06 -3.66 7.06
N CYS A 47 -0.43 -4.86 6.75
CA CYS A 47 -0.07 -5.59 5.54
C CYS A 47 -0.46 -4.82 4.28
N LEU A 48 -1.68 -4.28 4.25
CA LEU A 48 -2.19 -3.49 3.13
C LEU A 48 -1.34 -2.24 2.89
N LYS A 49 -1.03 -1.46 3.93
CA LYS A 49 -0.16 -0.28 3.80
C LYS A 49 1.23 -0.65 3.26
N ARG A 50 1.85 -1.74 3.74
CA ARG A 50 3.13 -2.24 3.19
C ARG A 50 3.02 -2.69 1.75
N TYR A 51 1.91 -3.33 1.38
CA TYR A 51 1.67 -3.73 0.00
C TYR A 51 1.58 -2.52 -0.92
N ILE A 52 0.79 -1.50 -0.54
CA ILE A 52 0.67 -0.24 -1.28
C ILE A 52 2.02 0.45 -1.42
N ALA A 53 2.78 0.58 -0.32
CA ALA A 53 4.09 1.22 -0.35
C ALA A 53 5.06 0.51 -1.31
N ARG A 54 5.09 -0.83 -1.29
CA ARG A 54 5.92 -1.61 -2.23
C ARG A 54 5.48 -1.43 -3.68
N GLN A 55 4.17 -1.41 -3.93
CA GLN A 55 3.65 -1.19 -5.29
C GLN A 55 4.00 0.21 -5.80
N LEU A 56 3.85 1.24 -4.96
CA LEU A 56 4.24 2.61 -5.31
C LEU A 56 5.73 2.69 -5.60
N TYR A 57 6.58 2.14 -4.74
CA TYR A 57 8.03 2.11 -4.96
C TYR A 57 8.37 1.45 -6.31
N ARG A 58 7.83 0.26 -6.59
CA ARG A 58 8.06 -0.43 -7.88
C ARG A 58 7.58 0.39 -9.07
N THR A 59 6.42 1.02 -8.95
CA THR A 59 5.84 1.85 -10.03
C THR A 59 6.73 3.06 -10.30
N LEU A 60 7.13 3.78 -9.25
CA LEU A 60 8.01 4.95 -9.34
C LEU A 60 9.38 4.60 -9.90
N THR A 61 9.99 3.50 -9.42
CA THR A 61 11.26 3.02 -9.95
C THR A 61 11.13 2.64 -11.42
N THR A 62 10.09 1.90 -11.80
CA THR A 62 9.86 1.50 -13.21
C THR A 62 9.62 2.70 -14.12
N SER A 63 8.88 3.71 -13.66
CA SER A 63 8.70 4.94 -14.43
C SER A 63 10.01 5.70 -14.59
N MET A 64 10.84 5.74 -13.53
CA MET A 64 12.10 6.47 -13.53
C MET A 64 13.16 5.80 -14.41
N THR A 65 13.25 4.46 -14.40
CA THR A 65 14.17 3.73 -15.29
C THR A 65 13.80 3.87 -16.77
N ARG A 66 12.51 3.97 -17.08
CA ARG A 66 12.06 4.19 -18.47
C ARG A 66 12.46 5.58 -18.98
N THR A 67 12.43 6.59 -18.12
CA THR A 67 12.84 7.96 -18.48
C THR A 67 14.33 8.04 -18.81
N THR A 68 15.17 7.24 -18.13
CA THR A 68 16.63 7.24 -18.35
C THR A 68 17.07 6.51 -19.62
N GLU A 69 16.22 5.67 -20.22
CA GLU A 69 16.52 4.96 -21.48
C GLU A 69 16.11 5.74 -22.73
N THR A 70 15.38 6.85 -22.58
CA THR A 70 14.89 7.69 -23.70
C THR A 70 15.63 9.03 -23.79
N SER A 71 16.84 9.16 -23.22
CA SER A 71 17.67 10.37 -23.29
C SER A 71 19.08 10.05 -23.73
#